data_AF-Q0REU2-F1
#
_entry.id   AF-Q0REU2-F1
#
_cell.length_a   1.000
_cell.length_b   1.000
_cell.length_c   1.000
_cell.angle_alpha   90.00
_cell.angle_beta   90.00
_cell.angle_gamma   90.00
#
_symmetry.space_group_name_H-M   'P 1'
#
loop_
_entity.id
_entity.type
_entity.pdbx_description
1 polymer ?
#
loop_
_entity_poly.entity_id
_entity_poly.type
_entity_poly.pdbx_seq_one_letter_code
_entity_poly.pdbx_strand_id
1 'polypeptide(L)'
;MMATPFEEMLETMGRFNEELIRAGVLVAAEGLDDPTQGVVVDFGGEAPVVTDGPYGETKELFGGFYLIDVASKEEAVQWARRLPASAGAKCEVRRVPTIDEFPQDNEWVIRERAWRERTGQL
;
A
#
# COMPACT_ATOMS: atom_id res chain seq x y z
N MET A 1 23.94 -13.21 7.82
CA MET A 1 23.27 -11.96 8.22
C MET A 1 22.34 -12.35 9.37
N MET A 2 22.55 -11.86 10.59
CA MET A 2 21.64 -12.21 11.68
C MET A 2 20.31 -11.51 11.39
N ALA A 3 19.23 -12.29 11.28
CA ALA A 3 17.89 -11.74 11.17
C ALA A 3 17.59 -10.92 12.43
N THR A 4 17.11 -9.69 12.27
CA THR A 4 16.58 -8.90 13.38
C THR A 4 15.49 -9.74 14.06
N PRO A 5 15.53 -9.91 15.40
CA PRO A 5 14.47 -10.60 16.12
C PRO A 5 13.10 -10.00 15.80
N PHE A 6 12.08 -10.86 15.64
CA PHE A 6 10.73 -10.43 15.27
C PHE A 6 10.16 -9.35 16.20
N GLU A 7 10.42 -9.47 17.51
CA GLU A 7 10.00 -8.48 18.52
C GLU A 7 10.66 -7.11 18.31
N GLU A 8 11.94 -7.07 17.95
CA GLU A 8 12.68 -5.82 17.68
C GLU A 8 12.17 -5.14 16.40
N MET A 9 11.83 -5.94 15.38
CA MET A 9 11.17 -5.43 14.17
C MET A 9 9.79 -4.85 14.48
N LEU A 10 8.98 -5.55 15.28
CA LEU A 10 7.67 -5.07 15.71
C LEU A 10 7.75 -3.77 16.49
N GLU A 11 8.69 -3.65 17.43
CA GLU A 11 8.88 -2.42 18.19
C GLU A 11 9.29 -1.25 17.27
N THR A 12 10.25 -1.49 16.36
CA THR A 12 10.76 -0.45 15.46
C THR A 12 9.68 0.04 14.50
N MET A 13 8.93 -0.89 13.89
CA MET A 13 7.78 -0.56 13.03
C MET A 13 6.67 0.14 13.83
N GLY A 14 6.38 -0.34 15.04
CA GLY A 14 5.37 0.23 15.92
C GLY A 14 5.65 1.69 16.29
N ARG A 15 6.91 2.03 16.59
CA ARG A 15 7.33 3.41 16.86
C ARG A 15 7.15 4.31 15.64
N PHE A 16 7.52 3.83 14.44
CA PHE A 16 7.31 4.58 13.21
C PHE A 16 5.82 4.82 12.92
N ASN A 17 4.98 3.79 13.11
CA ASN A 17 3.53 3.91 12.96
C ASN A 17 2.95 4.92 13.95
N GLU A 18 3.41 4.91 15.20
CA GLU A 18 2.99 5.89 16.21
C GLU A 18 3.34 7.33 15.80
N GLU A 19 4.50 7.56 15.18
CA GLU A 19 4.87 8.87 14.64
C GLU A 19 3.92 9.35 13.53
N LEU A 20 3.54 8.46 12.61
CA LEU A 20 2.57 8.76 11.54
C LEU A 20 1.17 9.05 12.12
N ILE A 21 0.73 8.28 13.11
CA ILE A 21 -0.55 8.48 13.80
C ILE A 21 -0.57 9.83 14.51
N ARG A 22 0.47 10.15 15.28
CA ARG A 22 0.58 11.42 16.02
C ARG A 22 0.65 12.63 15.08
N ALA A 23 1.26 12.47 13.91
CA ALA A 23 1.26 13.50 12.87
C ALA A 23 -0.11 13.64 12.17
N GLY A 24 -1.02 12.70 12.35
CA GLY A 24 -2.35 12.69 11.72
C GLY A 24 -2.33 12.30 10.24
N VAL A 25 -1.26 11.65 9.77
CA VAL A 25 -1.07 11.34 8.35
C VAL A 25 -1.28 9.86 8.03
N LEU A 26 -1.39 8.97 9.02
CA LEU A 26 -1.60 7.55 8.77
C LEU A 26 -3.03 7.26 8.32
N VAL A 27 -3.20 6.69 7.13
CA VAL A 27 -4.48 6.15 6.65
C VAL A 27 -4.51 4.62 6.77
N ALA A 28 -3.44 3.94 6.36
CA ALA A 28 -3.28 2.49 6.51
C ALA A 28 -1.80 2.08 6.56
N ALA A 29 -1.49 0.98 7.24
CA ALA A 29 -0.15 0.39 7.26
C ALA A 29 -0.29 -1.14 7.37
N GLU A 30 -0.33 -1.82 6.23
CA GLU A 30 -0.68 -3.24 6.17
C GLU A 30 0.49 -4.06 5.61
N GLY A 31 0.88 -5.08 6.36
CA GLY A 31 1.74 -6.15 5.88
C GLY A 31 0.90 -7.20 5.13
N LEU A 32 1.47 -7.77 4.07
CA LEU A 32 0.83 -8.87 3.35
C LEU A 32 1.36 -10.22 3.86
N ASP A 33 0.55 -11.26 3.69
CA ASP A 33 0.92 -12.64 4.02
C ASP A 33 2.02 -13.16 3.07
N ASP A 34 2.54 -14.34 3.37
CA ASP A 34 3.53 -15.01 2.53
C ASP A 34 3.02 -15.10 1.08
N PRO A 35 3.79 -14.60 0.08
CA PRO A 35 3.32 -14.53 -1.30
C PRO A 35 3.02 -15.91 -1.92
N THR A 36 3.52 -17.00 -1.35
CA THR A 36 3.19 -18.37 -1.77
C THR A 36 1.76 -18.79 -1.42
N GLN A 37 1.09 -18.05 -0.52
CA GLN A 37 -0.33 -18.24 -0.18
C GLN A 37 -1.27 -17.45 -1.09
N GLY A 38 -0.71 -16.58 -1.95
CA GLY A 38 -1.47 -15.76 -2.90
C GLY A 38 -1.77 -16.47 -4.22
N VAL A 39 -2.58 -15.81 -5.04
CA VAL A 39 -2.84 -16.17 -6.44
C VAL A 39 -2.66 -14.94 -7.33
N VAL A 40 -2.30 -15.18 -8.59
CA VAL A 40 -2.31 -14.18 -9.66
C VAL A 40 -3.49 -14.45 -10.56
N VAL A 41 -4.22 -13.40 -10.94
CA VAL A 41 -5.20 -13.44 -12.02
C VAL A 41 -4.59 -12.72 -13.22
N ASP A 42 -4.21 -13.47 -14.25
CA ASP A 42 -3.64 -12.97 -15.51
C ASP A 42 -4.75 -12.68 -16.53
N PHE A 43 -4.75 -11.47 -17.08
CA PHE A 43 -5.72 -10.98 -18.07
C PHE A 43 -5.12 -10.86 -19.48
N GLY A 44 -3.93 -11.41 -19.73
CA GLY A 44 -3.23 -11.31 -21.02
C GLY A 44 -3.85 -12.13 -22.16
N GLY A 45 -4.77 -13.05 -21.87
CA GLY A 45 -5.44 -13.91 -22.84
C GLY A 45 -6.88 -13.51 -23.16
N GLU A 46 -7.61 -14.40 -23.86
CA GLU A 46 -9.04 -14.20 -24.16
C GLU A 46 -9.93 -14.25 -22.91
N ALA A 47 -9.48 -14.96 -21.87
CA ALA A 47 -10.16 -15.07 -20.59
C ALA A 47 -9.15 -14.98 -19.43
N PRO A 48 -9.56 -14.51 -18.24
CA PRO A 48 -8.69 -14.47 -17.07
C PRO A 48 -8.25 -15.87 -16.63
N VAL A 49 -6.97 -16.02 -16.32
CA VAL A 49 -6.37 -17.27 -15.83
C VAL A 49 -5.85 -17.07 -14.41
N VAL A 50 -6.11 -18.04 -13.52
CA VAL A 50 -5.65 -18.00 -12.12
C VAL A 50 -4.46 -18.94 -11.94
N THR A 51 -3.39 -18.46 -11.30
CA THR A 51 -2.21 -19.26 -10.96
C THR A 51 -1.78 -19.03 -9.52
N ASP A 52 -1.38 -20.09 -8.82
CA ASP A 52 -0.87 -19.99 -7.45
C ASP A 52 0.49 -19.28 -7.38
N GLY A 53 0.72 -18.57 -6.28
CA GLY A 53 1.96 -17.81 -6.02
C GLY A 53 1.89 -16.34 -6.46
N PRO A 54 3.01 -15.61 -6.36
CA PRO A 54 3.07 -14.18 -6.69
C PRO A 54 3.22 -13.92 -8.19
N TYR A 55 2.86 -12.70 -8.62
CA TYR A 55 3.16 -12.22 -9.97
C TYR A 55 4.61 -11.67 -10.00
N GLY A 56 5.46 -12.22 -10.88
CA GLY A 56 6.82 -11.73 -11.13
C GLY A 56 7.97 -12.65 -10.68
N GLU A 57 9.21 -12.23 -10.93
CA GLU A 57 10.40 -12.91 -10.40
C GLU A 57 10.45 -12.76 -8.87
N THR A 58 10.75 -13.85 -8.15
CA THR A 58 10.79 -13.93 -6.67
C THR A 58 11.86 -13.05 -5.99
N LYS A 59 12.59 -12.22 -6.74
CA LYS A 59 13.69 -11.40 -6.22
C LYS A 59 13.23 -10.11 -5.54
N GLU A 60 12.08 -9.56 -5.92
CA GLU A 60 11.55 -8.31 -5.37
C GLU A 60 10.08 -8.49 -4.99
N LEU A 61 9.85 -9.22 -3.90
CA LEU A 61 8.49 -9.50 -3.42
C LEU A 61 7.90 -8.27 -2.72
N PHE A 62 6.65 -7.96 -3.02
CA PHE A 62 5.88 -6.88 -2.41
C PHE A 62 5.28 -7.36 -1.08
N GLY A 63 5.87 -6.92 0.03
CA GLY A 63 5.51 -7.41 1.37
C GLY A 63 4.47 -6.59 2.13
N GLY A 64 4.01 -5.45 1.58
CA GLY A 64 3.13 -4.55 2.31
C GLY A 64 3.11 -3.13 1.74
N PHE A 65 2.24 -2.30 2.31
CA PHE A 65 2.13 -0.90 1.92
C PHE A 65 1.79 0.01 3.10
N TYR A 66 2.12 1.28 2.90
CA TYR A 66 1.62 2.38 3.71
C TYR A 66 0.74 3.25 2.81
N LEU A 67 -0.42 3.65 3.33
CA LEU A 67 -1.23 4.72 2.79
C LEU A 67 -1.18 5.87 3.79
N ILE A 68 -0.71 7.02 3.32
CA ILE A 68 -0.59 8.24 4.13
C ILE A 68 -1.24 9.41 3.40
N ASP A 69 -1.87 10.30 4.17
CA ASP A 69 -2.45 11.55 3.68
C ASP A 69 -1.50 12.69 4.06
N VAL A 70 -0.91 13.30 3.03
CA VAL A 70 0.16 14.30 3.17
C VAL A 70 0.00 15.37 2.10
N ALA A 71 0.51 16.57 2.37
CA ALA A 71 0.28 17.73 1.51
C ALA A 71 1.05 17.66 0.18
N SER A 72 2.08 16.82 0.09
CA SER A 72 2.94 16.74 -1.10
C SER A 72 3.64 15.40 -1.26
N LYS A 73 4.08 15.12 -2.49
CA LYS A 73 4.96 13.98 -2.78
C LYS A 73 6.29 14.08 -2.03
N GLU A 74 6.80 15.29 -1.87
CA GLU A 74 8.06 15.56 -1.17
C GLU A 74 7.96 15.19 0.31
N GLU A 75 6.82 15.48 0.94
CA GLU A 75 6.49 15.04 2.30
C GLU A 75 6.35 13.51 2.37
N ALA A 76 5.65 12.88 1.42
CA ALA A 76 5.57 11.42 1.34
C ALA A 76 6.97 10.77 1.26
N VAL A 77 7.88 11.37 0.47
CA VAL A 77 9.27 10.92 0.37
C VAL A 77 10.03 11.10 1.70
N GLN A 78 9.78 12.16 2.47
CA GLN A 78 10.40 12.31 3.79
C GLN A 78 9.95 11.22 4.77
N TRP A 79 8.67 10.84 4.74
CA TRP A 79 8.18 9.72 5.54
C TRP A 79 8.77 8.38 5.07
N ALA A 80 8.78 8.12 3.76
CA ALA A 80 9.34 6.90 3.20
C ALA A 80 10.83 6.70 3.53
N ARG A 81 11.61 7.79 3.62
CA ARG A 81 13.03 7.75 4.02
C ARG A 81 13.26 7.32 5.48
N ARG A 82 12.23 7.43 6.32
CA ARG A 82 12.27 7.06 7.74
C ARG A 82 11.72 5.65 7.99
N LEU A 83 11.18 4.99 6.96
CA LEU A 83 10.68 3.62 7.06
C LEU A 83 11.82 2.71 7.56
N PRO A 84 11.60 1.90 8.62
CA PRO A 84 12.62 1.00 9.14
C PRO A 84 12.73 -0.26 8.28
N ALA A 85 13.10 -0.07 7.01
CA ALA A 85 13.21 -1.13 6.02
C ALA A 85 14.57 -1.85 6.11
N SER A 86 14.57 -3.14 5.78
CA SER A 86 15.78 -3.96 5.71
C SER A 86 16.74 -3.47 4.63
N ALA A 87 18.05 -3.69 4.83
CA ALA A 87 19.06 -3.35 3.83
C ALA A 87 18.76 -4.04 2.48
N GLY A 88 18.75 -3.26 1.40
CA GLY A 88 18.42 -3.74 0.04
C GLY A 88 16.93 -3.68 -0.32
N ALA A 89 16.05 -3.38 0.64
CA ALA A 89 14.64 -3.13 0.34
C ALA A 89 14.46 -1.86 -0.48
N LYS A 90 13.41 -1.84 -1.31
CA LYS A 90 12.97 -0.68 -2.07
C LYS A 90 11.56 -0.32 -1.64
N CYS A 91 11.30 0.97 -1.48
CA CYS A 91 9.97 1.52 -1.24
C CYS A 91 9.62 2.43 -2.40
N GLU A 92 8.53 2.13 -3.10
CA GLU A 92 8.00 3.01 -4.13
C GLU A 92 7.02 4.01 -3.51
N VAL A 93 7.17 5.29 -3.84
CA VAL A 93 6.25 6.35 -3.44
C VAL A 93 5.39 6.76 -4.63
N ARG A 94 4.09 6.50 -4.55
CA ARG A 94 3.13 6.78 -5.62
C ARG A 94 1.85 7.41 -5.06
N ARG A 95 1.33 8.42 -5.76
CA ARG A 95 0.09 9.11 -5.37
C ARG A 95 -1.13 8.26 -5.75
N VAL A 96 -2.10 8.18 -4.84
CA VAL A 96 -3.43 7.67 -5.12
C VAL A 96 -4.30 8.83 -5.67
N PRO A 97 -4.89 8.71 -6.87
CA PRO A 97 -5.83 9.71 -7.35
C PRO A 97 -7.13 9.69 -6.55
N THR A 98 -7.68 10.86 -6.30
CA THR A 98 -8.98 11.03 -5.63
C THR A 98 -10.13 10.83 -6.60
N ILE A 99 -11.32 10.50 -6.09
CA ILE A 99 -12.50 10.32 -6.93
C ILE A 99 -12.91 11.60 -7.67
N ASP A 100 -12.50 12.77 -7.16
CA ASP A 100 -12.73 14.10 -7.77
C ASP A 100 -11.99 14.31 -9.09
N GLU A 101 -10.95 13.52 -9.34
CA GLU A 101 -10.12 13.64 -10.55
C GLU A 101 -10.66 12.84 -11.74
N PHE A 102 -11.70 12.02 -11.54
CA PHE A 102 -12.35 11.26 -12.60
C PHE A 102 -13.48 12.07 -13.28
N PRO A 103 -13.99 11.65 -14.46
CA PRO A 103 -15.12 12.33 -15.11
C PRO A 103 -16.38 12.29 -14.23
N GLN A 104 -16.81 13.44 -13.73
CA GLN A 104 -17.91 13.55 -12.76
C GLN A 104 -19.31 13.38 -13.39
N ASP A 105 -19.40 13.36 -14.72
CA ASP A 105 -20.59 13.06 -15.50
C ASP A 105 -20.72 11.57 -15.85
N ASN A 106 -19.72 10.75 -15.52
CA ASN A 106 -19.77 9.32 -15.77
C ASN A 106 -20.69 8.60 -14.76
N GLU A 107 -21.63 7.79 -15.28
CA GLU A 107 -22.62 7.07 -14.47
C GLU A 107 -21.99 6.22 -13.35
N TRP A 108 -20.85 5.57 -13.61
CA TRP A 108 -20.18 4.70 -12.64
C TRP A 108 -19.48 5.50 -11.54
N VAL A 109 -18.83 6.61 -11.91
CA VAL A 109 -18.18 7.53 -10.94
C VAL A 109 -19.22 8.14 -10.01
N ILE A 110 -20.39 8.56 -10.53
CA ILE A 110 -21.49 9.09 -9.72
C ILE A 110 -21.98 8.03 -8.71
N ARG A 111 -22.19 6.79 -9.15
CA ARG A 111 -22.63 5.70 -8.27
C ARG A 111 -21.62 5.37 -7.19
N GLU A 112 -20.35 5.30 -7.56
CA GLU A 112 -19.26 5.01 -6.63
C GLU A 112 -19.12 6.13 -5.59
N ARG A 113 -19.12 7.40 -6.01
CA ARG A 113 -19.09 8.55 -5.11
C ARG A 113 -20.23 8.51 -4.10
N ALA A 114 -21.46 8.32 -4.56
CA ALA A 114 -22.63 8.24 -3.68
C ALA A 114 -22.52 7.09 -2.66
N TRP A 115 -21.88 5.98 -3.03
CA TRP A 115 -21.58 4.90 -2.10
C TRP A 115 -20.50 5.31 -1.09
N ARG A 116 -19.38 5.90 -1.53
CA ARG A 116 -18.29 6.37 -0.66
C ARG A 116 -18.77 7.42 0.35
N GLU A 117 -19.60 8.37 -0.07
CA GLU A 117 -20.21 9.36 0.82
C GLU A 117 -21.04 8.70 1.92
N ARG A 118 -21.88 7.73 1.54
CA ARG A 118 -22.76 7.03 2.48
C ARG A 118 -21.98 6.11 3.44
N THR A 119 -20.81 5.61 3.05
CA THR A 119 -19.98 4.73 3.88
C THR A 119 -18.85 5.44 4.61
N GLY A 120 -18.66 6.75 4.40
CA GLY A 120 -17.57 7.52 5.00
C GLY A 120 -16.19 7.17 4.42
N GLN A 121 -16.14 6.86 3.12
CA GLN A 121 -14.91 6.57 2.36
C GLN A 121 -14.52 7.70 1.38
N LEU A 122 -15.04 8.90 1.61
CA LEU A 122 -14.52 10.13 1.01
C LEU A 122 -13.56 10.82 1.97
#